data_AF-A0AB73AAL9-F1
#
_entry.id   AF-A0AB73AAL9-F1
#
_cell.length_a   1.000
_cell.length_b   1.000
_cell.length_c   1.000
_cell.angle_alpha   90.00
_cell.angle_beta   90.00
_cell.angle_gamma   90.00
#
_symmetry.space_group_name_H-M   'P 1'
#
loop_
_entity.id
_entity.type
_entity.pdbx_description
1 polymer ?
#
loop_
_entity_poly.entity_id
_entity_poly.type
_entity_poly.pdbx_seq_one_letter_code
_entity_poly.pdbx_strand_id
1 'polypeptide(L)' 'MDLNIRIKNYYIAKIMKQMALSEQSILAEKSEGIFYYTTGSVTYQWVQQSLFLEVEVSPFIFRFIEEVKNDTDTGTE' A
#
# COMPACT_ATOMS: atom_id res chain seq x y z
N MET A 1 17.77 -14.24 11.75
CA MET A 1 16.95 -13.63 10.69
C MET A 1 17.89 -12.95 9.71
N ASP A 2 17.89 -13.37 8.45
CA ASP A 2 18.81 -12.83 7.44
C ASP A 2 18.37 -11.41 7.04
N LEU A 3 19.19 -10.42 7.40
CA LEU A 3 18.94 -9.01 7.12
C LEU A 3 18.78 -8.76 5.61
N ASN A 4 19.52 -9.46 4.76
CA ASN A 4 19.42 -9.31 3.31
C ASN A 4 18.07 -9.82 2.78
N ILE A 5 17.54 -10.90 3.35
CA ILE A 5 16.19 -11.40 2.98
C ILE A 5 15.12 -10.39 3.40
N ARG A 6 15.23 -9.81 4.60
CA ARG A 6 14.29 -8.77 5.04
C ARG A 6 14.32 -7.54 4.13
N ILE A 7 15.52 -7.08 3.73
CA ILE A 7 15.69 -5.94 2.83
C ILE A 7 15.07 -6.22 1.46
N LYS A 8 15.32 -7.40 0.88
CA LYS A 8 14.70 -7.81 -0.40
C LYS A 8 13.17 -7.80 -0.31
N ASN A 9 12.61 -8.41 0.73
CA ASN A 9 11.16 -8.47 0.92
C ASN A 9 10.54 -7.09 1.18
N TYR A 10 11.28 -6.18 1.82
CA TYR A 10 10.84 -4.79 1.98
C TYR A 10 10.68 -4.09 0.62
N TYR A 11 11.61 -4.29 -0.32
CA TYR A 11 11.47 -3.71 -1.66
C TYR A 11 10.32 -4.33 -2.45
N ILE A 12 10.11 -5.65 -2.34
CA ILE A 12 8.93 -6.31 -2.91
C ILE A 12 7.65 -5.67 -2.33
N ALA A 13 7.58 -5.50 -1.01
CA ALA A 13 6.44 -4.89 -0.35
C ALA A 13 6.19 -3.44 -0.81
N LYS A 14 7.25 -2.65 -1.03
CA LYS A 14 7.14 -1.29 -1.60
C LYS A 14 6.56 -1.30 -3.01
N ILE A 15 6.93 -2.26 -3.86
CA ILE A 15 6.38 -2.38 -5.22
C ILE A 15 4.91 -2.78 -5.15
N MET A 16 4.57 -3.79 -4.36
CA MET A 16 3.18 -4.22 -4.14
C MET A 16 2.29 -3.08 -3.63
N LYS A 17 2.83 -2.25 -2.72
CA LYS A 17 2.17 -1.03 -2.26
C LYS A 17 1.84 -0.08 -3.42
N GLN A 18 2.82 0.20 -4.29
CA GLN A 18 2.61 1.10 -5.43
C GLN A 18 1.60 0.52 -6.44
N MET A 19 1.62 -0.79 -6.66
CA MET A 19 0.61 -1.46 -7.49
C MET A 19 -0.79 -1.32 -6.88
N ALA A 20 -0.95 -1.55 -5.57
CA ALA A 20 -2.23 -1.36 -4.89
C ALA A 20 -2.72 0.11 -5.01
N LEU A 21 -1.82 1.08 -4.87
CA LEU A 21 -2.15 2.50 -5.01
C LEU A 21 -2.54 2.91 -6.45
N SER A 22 -2.15 2.14 -7.47
CA SER A 22 -2.60 2.37 -8.84
C SER A 22 -4.05 1.96 -9.08
N GLU A 23 -4.64 1.11 -8.22
CA GLU A 23 -6.04 0.69 -8.27
C GLU A 23 -6.98 1.73 -7.63
N GLN A 24 -6.88 2.98 -8.08
CA GLN A 24 -7.57 4.14 -7.48
C GLN A 24 -9.09 4.00 -7.46
N SER A 25 -9.69 3.38 -8.49
CA SER A 25 -11.14 3.14 -8.54
C SER A 25 -11.61 2.26 -7.39
N ILE A 26 -10.90 1.15 -7.12
CA ILE A 26 -11.23 0.21 -6.06
C ILE A 26 -11.03 0.87 -4.69
N LEU A 27 -9.94 1.61 -4.53
CA LEU A 27 -9.64 2.35 -3.29
C LEU A 27 -10.64 3.46 -3.02
N ALA A 28 -11.22 4.09 -4.05
CA ALA A 28 -12.25 5.12 -3.89
C ALA A 28 -13.63 4.54 -3.55
N GLU A 29 -13.94 3.33 -4.04
CA GLU A 29 -15.26 2.71 -3.85
C GLU A 29 -15.40 1.96 -2.51
N LYS A 30 -14.30 1.43 -1.96
CA LYS A 30 -14.32 0.57 -0.78
C LYS A 30 -13.43 1.11 0.33
N SER A 31 -13.96 1.14 1.54
CA SER A 31 -13.21 1.56 2.74
C SER A 31 -12.13 0.57 3.16
N GLU A 32 -12.25 -0.71 2.79
CA GLU A 32 -11.28 -1.75 3.10
C GLU A 32 -11.32 -2.88 2.08
N GLY A 33 -10.25 -3.68 2.03
CA GLY A 33 -10.17 -4.83 1.14
C GLY A 33 -8.79 -5.46 1.09
N ILE A 34 -8.63 -6.42 0.18
CA ILE A 34 -7.38 -7.17 0.00
C ILE A 34 -7.09 -7.30 -1.50
N PHE A 35 -5.86 -6.97 -1.90
CA PHE A 35 -5.30 -7.29 -3.20
C PHE A 35 -4.40 -8.52 -3.09
N TYR A 36 -4.59 -9.49 -3.98
CA TYR A 36 -3.77 -10.70 -4.04
C TYR A 36 -2.79 -10.62 -5.20
N TYR A 37 -1.52 -10.89 -4.89
CA TYR A 37 -0.42 -10.95 -5.86
C TYR A 37 0.26 -12.32 -5.77
N THR A 38 1.04 -12.68 -6.78
CA THR A 38 1.82 -13.93 -6.77
C THR A 38 2.85 -13.99 -5.63
N THR A 39 3.31 -12.83 -5.16
CA THR A 39 4.34 -12.71 -4.11
C THR A 39 3.78 -12.51 -2.71
N GLY A 40 2.46 -12.38 -2.56
CA GLY A 40 1.79 -12.11 -1.28
C GLY A 40 0.52 -11.28 -1.42
N SER A 41 0.10 -10.60 -0.37
CA SER A 41 -1.13 -9.79 -0.36
C SER A 41 -0.89 -8.37 0.16
N VAL A 42 -1.83 -7.48 -0.17
CA VAL A 42 -1.93 -6.14 0.41
C VAL A 42 -3.32 -5.98 0.97
N THR A 43 -3.44 -5.95 2.29
CA THR A 43 -4.67 -5.57 2.99
C THR A 43 -4.68 -4.06 3.15
N TYR A 44 -5.80 -3.41 2.83
CA TYR A 44 -5.94 -1.97 2.94
C TYR A 44 -7.17 -1.58 3.76
N GLN A 45 -7.06 -0.44 4.45
CA GLN A 45 -8.15 0.15 5.20
C GLN A 45 -8.00 1.67 5.24
N TRP A 46 -9.08 2.37 4.89
CA TRP A 46 -9.23 3.80 5.09
C TRP A 46 -9.62 4.09 6.53
N VAL A 47 -8.87 4.98 7.16
CA VAL A 47 -9.21 5.56 8.47
C VAL A 47 -9.05 7.06 8.35
N GLN A 48 -10.18 7.79 8.40
CA GLN A 48 -10.23 9.23 8.14
C GLN A 48 -9.68 9.57 6.74
N GLN A 49 -8.58 10.32 6.64
CA GLN A 49 -7.93 10.71 5.37
C GLN A 49 -6.63 9.93 5.10
N SER A 50 -6.40 8.85 5.84
CA SER A 50 -5.21 8.03 5.73
C SER A 50 -5.56 6.62 5.26
N LEU A 51 -4.80 6.14 4.28
CA LEU A 51 -4.86 4.78 3.81
C LEU A 51 -3.79 3.94 4.52
N PHE A 52 -4.24 2.98 5.31
CA PHE A 52 -3.38 2.00 5.95
C PHE A 52 -3.21 0.80 5.03
N LEU A 53 -1.97 0.35 4.86
CA LEU A 53 -1.62 -0.77 4.00
C LEU A 53 -0.75 -1.77 4.79
N GLU A 54 -1.25 -2.98 4.93
CA GLU A 54 -0.49 -4.11 5.46
C GLU A 54 -0.11 -5.05 4.31
N VAL A 55 1.19 -5.14 4.03
CA VAL A 55 1.74 -5.91 2.92
C VAL A 55 2.42 -7.16 3.45
N GLU A 56 1.85 -8.32 3.13
CA GLU A 56 2.41 -9.62 3.48
C GLU A 56 3.33 -10.10 2.35
N VAL A 57 4.60 -10.32 2.69
CA VAL A 57 5.59 -10.99 1.84
C VAL A 57 6.30 -12.02 2.71
N SER A 58 5.78 -13.26 2.67
CA SER A 58 6.16 -14.33 3.60
C SER A 58 7.69 -14.44 3.78
N PRO A 59 8.20 -14.51 5.02
CA PRO A 59 7.46 -14.59 6.29
C PRO A 59 7.20 -13.22 6.94
N PHE A 60 7.36 -12.12 6.21
CA PHE A 60 7.32 -10.76 6.77
C PHE A 60 6.02 -10.04 6.45
N ILE A 61 5.65 -9.16 7.36
CA ILE A 61 4.58 -8.19 7.19
C ILE A 61 5.19 -6.80 7.28
N PHE A 62 4.87 -5.93 6.33
CA PHE A 62 5.30 -4.54 6.28
C PHE A 62 4.08 -3.63 6.30
N ARG A 63 4.14 -2.56 7.10
CA ARG A 63 3.03 -1.62 7.25
C ARG A 63 3.41 -0.27 6.67
N PHE A 64 2.50 0.30 5.90
CA PHE A 64 2.61 1.62 5.30
C PHE A 64 1.36 2.44 5.62
N ILE A 65 1.54 3.76 5.64
CA ILE A 65 0.46 4.72 5.79
C ILE A 65 0.67 5.75 4.69
N GLU A 66 -0.36 5.97 3.88
CA GLU A 66 -0.38 7.04 2.89
C GLU A 66 -1.40 8.09 3.34
N GLU A 67 -0.96 9.33 3.41
CA GLU A 67 -1.86 10.47 3.61
C GLU A 67 -2.35 10.93 2.25
N VAL A 68 -3.67 11.00 2.06
CA VAL A 68 -4.21 11.70 0.90
C VAL A 68 -4.12 13.18 1.22
N LYS A 69 -3.10 13.83 0.68
CA LYS A 69 -3.17 15.28 0.50
C LYS A 69 -4.26 15.52 -0.53
N ASN A 70 -5.35 16.16 -0.11
CA ASN A 70 -6.25 16.82 -1.04
C ASN A 70 -5.50 17.99 -1.66
N ASP A 71 -4.59 17.72 -2.60
CA ASP A 71 -4.08 18.74 -3.50
C ASP A 71 -5.20 19.07 -4.49
N THR A 72 -6.22 19.78 -4.01
CA THR A 72 -6.77 20.89 -4.79
C THR A 72 -5.73 22.01 -4.78
N ASP A 73 -4.60 21.76 -5.43
CA ASP A 73 -3.75 22.83 -5.92
C ASP A 73 -4.09 22.99 -7.40
N THR A 74 -5.26 23.57 -7.66
CA THR A 74 -5.52 24.30 -8.89
C THR A 74 -4.67 25.57 -8.86
N GLY A 75 -3.35 25.40 -8.89
CA GLY A 75 -2.39 26.44 -9.17
C GLY A 75 -2.25 26.55 -10.68
N THR A 76 -3.10 27.35 -11.32
CA THR A 76 -2.78 27.96 -12.61
C THR A 76 -1.55 28.83 -12.42
N GLU A 77 -0.44 28.47 -13.06
CA GLU A 77 0.56 29.41 -13.58
C GLU A 77 0.65 29.23 -15.10
#